data_AF-A0A965NQZ0-F1
#
_entry.id   AF-A0A965NQZ0-F1
#
_cell.length_a   1.000
_cell.length_b   1.000
_cell.length_c   1.000
_cell.angle_alpha   90.00
_cell.angle_beta   90.00
_cell.angle_gamma   90.00
#
_symmetry.space_group_name_H-M   'P 1'
#
loop_
_entity.id
_entity.type
_entity.pdbx_description
1 polymer ?
#
loop_
_entity_poly.entity_id
_entity_poly.type
_entity_poly.pdbx_seq_one_letter_code
_entity_poly.pdbx_strand_id
1 'polypeptide(L)' 'FDATKAAETFALPAQIAPIVVIAIGAQGPAEQLEGVLLERENAPRQRKDLSEIVLAGLPN' A
#
# COMPACT_ATOMS: atom_id res chain seq x y z
N PHE A 1 0.26 10.52 -0.45
CA PHE A 1 1.25 11.50 -0.93
C PHE A 1 0.53 12.49 -1.85
N ASP A 2 1.11 13.65 -2.10
CA ASP A 2 0.58 14.65 -3.05
C ASP A 2 1.27 14.44 -4.40
N ALA A 3 0.50 14.04 -5.43
CA ALA A 3 1.06 13.70 -6.74
C ALA A 3 1.58 14.93 -7.49
N THR A 4 0.90 16.08 -7.38
CA THR A 4 1.31 17.33 -8.04
C THR A 4 2.63 17.81 -7.44
N LYS A 5 2.72 17.86 -6.11
CA LYS A 5 3.95 18.25 -5.44
C LYS A 5 5.09 17.28 -5.71
N ALA A 6 4.82 15.98 -5.81
CA ALA A 6 5.85 15.01 -6.19
C ALA A 6 6.37 15.28 -7.61
N ALA A 7 5.49 15.53 -8.59
CA ALA A 7 5.90 15.84 -9.95
C ALA A 7 6.75 17.12 -10.04
N GLU A 8 6.35 18.17 -9.31
CA GLU A 8 7.12 19.42 -9.22
C GLU A 8 8.49 19.21 -8.54
N THR A 9 8.51 18.56 -7.36
CA THR A 9 9.72 18.39 -6.54
C THR A 9 10.78 17.54 -7.26
N PHE A 10 10.36 16.52 -7.99
CA PHE A 10 11.25 15.63 -8.74
C PHE A 10 11.43 16.03 -10.21
N ALA A 11 10.91 17.20 -10.62
CA ALA A 11 10.98 17.70 -11.99
C ALA A 11 10.55 16.67 -13.04
N LEU A 12 9.44 15.98 -12.77
CA LEU A 12 8.94 14.95 -13.68
C LEU A 12 8.46 15.58 -15.01
N PRO A 13 8.77 14.97 -16.16
CA PRO A 13 8.19 15.36 -17.44
C PRO A 13 6.66 15.29 -17.41
N ALA A 14 5.98 16.16 -18.16
CA ALA A 14 4.52 16.24 -18.18
C ALA A 14 3.81 14.92 -18.58
N GLN A 15 4.48 14.08 -19.36
CA GLN A 15 4.00 12.77 -19.77
C GLN A 15 4.22 11.65 -18.73
N ILE A 16 4.82 11.94 -17.57
CA ILE A 16 5.08 10.98 -16.50
C ILE A 16 4.23 11.33 -15.28
N ALA A 17 3.30 10.43 -14.93
CA ALA A 17 2.46 10.55 -13.76
C ALA A 17 3.03 9.73 -12.58
N PRO A 18 3.26 10.33 -11.40
CA PRO A 18 3.63 9.57 -10.20
C PRO A 18 2.40 8.81 -9.67
N ILE A 19 2.51 7.48 -9.63
CA ILE A 19 1.38 6.60 -9.23
C ILE A 19 1.48 6.20 -7.76
N VAL A 20 2.68 5.98 -7.24
CA VAL A 20 2.90 5.52 -5.87
C VAL A 20 4.27 5.97 -5.36
N VAL A 21 4.38 6.16 -4.05
CA VAL A 21 5.66 6.28 -3.34
C VAL A 21 5.84 5.03 -2.49
N ILE A 22 6.97 4.34 -2.67
CA ILE A 22 7.27 3.09 -1.97
C ILE A 22 8.29 3.39 -0.87
N ALA A 23 7.92 3.18 0.39
CA ALA A 23 8.86 3.22 1.50
C ALA A 23 9.64 1.89 1.55
N ILE A 24 10.97 1.97 1.55
CA ILE A 24 11.87 0.81 1.62
C ILE A 24 12.77 0.98 2.84
N GLY A 25 12.85 -0.06 3.68
CA GLY A 25 13.66 -0.05 4.90
C GLY A 25 13.61 -1.41 5.62
N ALA A 26 14.32 -1.50 6.74
CA ALA A 26 14.22 -2.65 7.64
C ALA A 26 13.00 -2.50 8.57
N GLN A 27 12.34 -3.61 8.90
CA GLN A 27 11.20 -3.59 9.81
C GLN A 27 11.65 -3.25 11.23
N GLY A 28 11.04 -2.22 11.82
CA GLY A 28 11.25 -1.83 13.21
C GLY A 28 10.25 -2.51 14.15
N PRO A 29 10.40 -2.32 15.47
CA PRO A 29 9.41 -2.75 16.46
C PRO A 29 8.05 -2.08 16.24
N ALA A 30 6.96 -2.83 16.35
CA ALA A 30 5.61 -2.34 16.12
C ALA A 30 5.23 -1.22 17.12
N GLU A 31 5.73 -1.29 18.35
CA GLU A 31 5.44 -0.37 19.46
C GLU A 31 5.95 1.06 19.23
N GLN A 32 6.73 1.29 18.17
CA GLN A 32 7.10 2.64 17.72
C GLN A 32 5.94 3.33 16.98
N LEU A 33 4.93 2.57 16.55
CA LEU A 33 3.70 3.09 15.97
C LEU A 33 2.66 3.34 17.07
N GLU A 34 1.72 4.23 16.80
CA GLU A 34 0.65 4.60 17.72
C GLU A 34 -0.74 4.38 17.10
N GLY A 35 -1.73 4.16 17.97
CA GLY A 35 -3.14 4.05 17.60
C GLY A 35 -3.39 3.03 16.49
N VAL A 36 -4.12 3.45 15.45
CA VAL A 36 -4.53 2.57 14.34
C VAL A 36 -3.36 1.98 13.55
N LEU A 37 -2.18 2.63 13.55
CA LEU A 37 -1.01 2.10 12.85
C LEU A 37 -0.42 0.91 13.60
N LEU A 38 -0.34 0.99 14.93
CA LEU A 38 0.08 -0.13 15.79
C LEU A 38 -0.90 -1.31 15.69
N GLU A 39 -2.20 -1.02 15.72
CA GLU A 39 -3.24 -2.05 15.58
C GLU A 39 -3.11 -2.78 14.24
N ARG A 40 -2.88 -2.05 13.15
CA ARG A 40 -2.73 -2.61 11.80
C ARG A 40 -1.44 -3.40 11.61
N GLU A 41 -0.34 -2.95 12.20
CA GLU A 41 0.95 -3.66 12.12
C GLU A 41 0.85 -5.05 12.76
N ASN A 42 0.08 -5.18 13.86
CA ASN A 42 -0.12 -6.44 14.57
C ASN A 42 -1.29 -7.30 14.02
N ALA A 43 -2.18 -6.71 13.22
CA ALA A 43 -3.37 -7.42 12.75
C ALA A 43 -3.03 -8.52 11.73
N PRO A 44 -3.69 -9.70 11.81
CA PRO A 44 -3.52 -10.73 10.80
C PRO A 44 -4.05 -10.26 9.44
N ARG A 45 -3.40 -10.70 8.37
CA ARG A 45 -3.72 -10.29 7.01
C ARG A 45 -5.04 -10.91 6.55
N GLN A 46 -6.05 -10.06 6.31
CA GLN A 46 -7.35 -10.49 5.78
C GLN A 46 -7.40 -10.45 4.24
N ARG A 47 -8.17 -11.35 3.65
CA ARG A 47 -8.45 -11.43 2.20
C ARG A 47 -9.94 -11.53 1.98
N LYS A 48 -10.38 -11.08 0.81
CA LYS A 48 -11.67 -11.48 0.24
C LYS A 48 -11.63 -12.98 -0.02
N ASP A 49 -12.77 -13.64 0.17
CA ASP A 49 -12.93 -15.02 -0.26
C ASP A 49 -12.78 -15.10 -1.78
N LEU A 50 -12.22 -16.22 -2.27
CA LEU A 50 -12.01 -16.39 -3.72
C LEU A 50 -13.32 -16.33 -4.49
N SER A 51 -14.42 -16.82 -3.90
CA SER A 51 -15.77 -16.72 -4.47
C SER A 51 -16.27 -15.29 -4.67
N GLU A 52 -15.67 -14.29 -4.00
CA GLU A 52 -16.01 -12.88 -4.21
C GLU A 52 -15.33 -12.27 -5.45
N ILE A 53 -14.24 -12.87 -5.93
CA ILE A 53 -13.35 -12.25 -6.95
C ILE A 53 -13.01 -13.17 -8.12
N VAL A 54 -13.41 -14.45 -8.08
CA VAL A 54 -13.19 -15.43 -9.15
C VAL A 54 -14.53 -15.84 -9.75
N LEU A 55 -14.72 -15.59 -11.04
CA LEU A 55 -15.98 -15.88 -11.74
C LEU A 55 -16.04 -17.31 -12.33
N ALA A 56 -14.89 -17.92 -12.62
CA ALA A 56 -14.80 -19.28 -13.16
C ALA A 56 -13.45 -19.92 -12.79
N GLY A 57 -13.39 -21.26 -12.71
CA GLY A 57 -12.16 -22.00 -12.44
C GLY A 57 -11.78 -22.14 -10.97
N LEU A 58 -12.74 -21.97 -10.04
CA LEU A 58 -12.52 -22.35 -8.65
C LEU A 58 -12.32 -23.88 -8.55
N PRO A 59 -11.36 -24.35 -7.74
CA PRO A 59 -11.25 -25.77 -7.47
C PRO A 59 -12.54 -26.26 -6.77
N ASN A 60 -13.03 -27.42 -7.19
CA ASN A 60 -14.17 -28.10 -6.56
C ASN A 60 -13.88 -28.45 -5.11
#